data_AF-A0A7C4TP01-F1
#
_entry.id   AF-A0A7C4TP01-F1
#
_cell.length_a   1.000
_cell.length_b   1.000
_cell.length_c   1.000
_cell.angle_alpha   90.00
_cell.angle_beta   90.00
_cell.angle_gamma   90.00
#
_symmetry.space_group_name_H-M   'P 1'
#
loop_
_entity.id
_entity.type
_entity.pdbx_description
1 polymer ?
#
loop_
_entity_poly.entity_id
_entity_poly.type
_entity_poly.pdbx_seq_one_letter_code
_entity_poly.pdbx_strand_id
1 'polypeptide(L)'
;MPTVPNITLSWDLFVLLFFAVVIIYSILLGRNKIVGLLVNFYISLAVVLAAGETIYGWVANLGFVSARLAVTPFSVSVITLFVLTTILSIKSEIAGLDSGGTISKMQAGIYGFLAAGLVLSTAFHFMSDASRIALDSNFVNIVAGYFVIWVIAPIILMIATSFIKKI
;
A
#
# COMPACT_ATOMS: atom_id res chain seq x y z
N MET A 1 -15.35 -10.02 -35.85
CA MET A 1 -15.79 -9.10 -34.77
C MET A 1 -14.57 -8.79 -33.94
N PRO A 2 -14.11 -7.53 -33.84
CA PRO A 2 -13.02 -7.20 -32.92
C PRO A 2 -13.52 -7.44 -31.49
N THR A 3 -12.85 -8.35 -30.78
CA THR A 3 -13.10 -8.60 -29.36
C THR A 3 -12.75 -7.33 -28.59
N VAL A 4 -13.74 -6.69 -27.97
CA VAL A 4 -13.49 -5.62 -27.01
C VAL A 4 -12.52 -6.20 -25.96
N PRO A 5 -11.34 -5.61 -25.75
CA PRO A 5 -10.44 -6.10 -24.72
C PRO A 5 -11.20 -6.05 -23.39
N ASN A 6 -11.31 -7.19 -22.71
CA ASN A 6 -11.93 -7.29 -21.39
C ASN A 6 -11.03 -6.54 -20.39
N ILE A 7 -11.25 -5.23 -20.28
CA ILE A 7 -10.54 -4.31 -19.38
C ILE A 7 -10.69 -4.79 -17.93
N THR A 8 -11.82 -5.43 -17.63
CA THR A 8 -12.14 -6.11 -16.37
C THR A 8 -11.09 -7.16 -15.98
N LEU A 9 -10.67 -8.01 -16.94
CA LEU A 9 -9.67 -9.05 -16.73
C LEU A 9 -8.27 -8.47 -16.48
N SER A 10 -7.98 -7.30 -17.06
CA SER A 10 -6.67 -6.66 -16.92
C SER A 10 -6.44 -6.09 -15.51
N TRP A 11 -7.46 -5.49 -14.90
CA TRP A 11 -7.38 -4.93 -13.56
C TRP A 11 -7.43 -6.00 -12.46
N ASP A 12 -8.25 -7.04 -12.64
CA ASP A 12 -8.26 -8.19 -11.73
C ASP A 12 -6.88 -8.89 -11.72
N LEU A 13 -6.28 -9.10 -12.90
CA LEU A 13 -4.93 -9.68 -13.01
C LEU A 13 -3.87 -8.79 -12.38
N PHE A 14 -3.94 -7.47 -12.57
CA PHE A 14 -3.02 -6.53 -11.94
C PHE A 14 -3.07 -6.60 -10.41
N VAL A 15 -4.28 -6.57 -9.83
CA VAL A 15 -4.45 -6.68 -8.38
C VAL A 15 -3.90 -8.00 -7.86
N LEU A 16 -4.23 -9.13 -8.51
CA LEU A 16 -3.77 -10.44 -8.08
C LEU A 16 -2.25 -10.56 -8.15
N LEU A 17 -1.64 -10.09 -9.24
CA LEU A 17 -0.18 -10.09 -9.41
C LEU A 17 0.51 -9.20 -8.37
N PHE A 18 -0.08 -8.04 -8.07
CA PHE A 18 0.42 -7.15 -7.02
C PHE A 18 0.44 -7.85 -5.65
N PHE A 19 -0.65 -8.53 -5.28
CA PHE A 19 -0.70 -9.34 -4.05
C PHE A 19 0.38 -10.43 -4.06
N ALA A 20 0.51 -11.18 -5.15
CA ALA A 20 1.50 -12.25 -5.25
C ALA A 20 2.93 -11.72 -5.06
N VAL A 21 3.29 -10.64 -5.74
CA VAL A 21 4.63 -10.02 -5.64
C VAL A 21 4.91 -9.53 -4.22
N VAL A 22 3.98 -8.81 -3.59
CA VAL A 22 4.18 -8.27 -2.25
C VAL A 22 4.27 -9.37 -1.19
N ILE A 23 3.48 -10.44 -1.30
CA ILE A 23 3.56 -11.60 -0.39
C ILE A 23 4.90 -12.32 -0.54
N ILE A 24 5.33 -12.59 -1.77
CA ILE A 24 6.63 -13.25 -2.00
C ILE A 24 7.75 -12.37 -1.44
N TYR A 25 7.72 -11.07 -1.74
CA TYR A 25 8.70 -10.12 -1.27
C TYR A 25 8.73 -10.02 0.27
N SER A 26 7.58 -10.01 0.93
CA SER A 26 7.51 -9.94 2.39
C SER A 26 8.09 -11.19 3.06
N ILE A 27 7.88 -12.37 2.47
CA ILE A 27 8.47 -13.63 2.96
C ILE A 27 10.01 -13.57 2.87
N LEU A 28 10.55 -13.04 1.77
CA LEU A 28 11.98 -12.85 1.58
C LEU A 28 12.58 -11.82 2.54
N LEU A 29 11.84 -10.73 2.78
CA LEU A 29 12.24 -9.63 3.66
C LEU A 29 12.19 -10.02 5.14
N GLY A 30 11.27 -10.90 5.53
CA GLY A 30 11.11 -11.41 6.89
C GLY A 30 10.20 -10.54 7.76
N ARG A 31 9.70 -11.15 8.84
CA ARG A 31 8.63 -10.57 9.69
C ARG A 31 8.97 -9.18 10.23
N ASN A 32 10.16 -9.03 10.83
CA ASN A 32 10.51 -7.78 11.52
C ASN A 32 10.56 -6.60 10.54
N LYS A 33 11.13 -6.82 9.36
CA LYS A 33 11.21 -5.79 8.33
C LYS A 33 9.84 -5.43 7.74
N ILE A 34 8.95 -6.40 7.49
CA ILE A 34 7.62 -6.09 6.92
C ILE A 34 6.73 -5.37 7.93
N VAL A 35 6.85 -5.72 9.22
CA VAL A 35 6.17 -4.98 10.29
C VAL A 35 6.69 -3.54 10.39
N GLY A 36 8.01 -3.33 10.28
CA GLY A 36 8.59 -1.99 10.22
C GLY A 36 8.09 -1.18 9.02
N LEU A 37 8.02 -1.81 7.85
CA LEU A 37 7.48 -1.19 6.64
C LEU A 37 6.00 -0.81 6.78
N LEU A 38 5.18 -1.66 7.41
CA LEU A 38 3.79 -1.35 7.74
C LEU A 38 3.67 -0.14 8.68
N VAL A 39 4.49 -0.07 9.73
CA VAL A 39 4.51 1.09 10.64
C VAL A 39 4.87 2.37 9.88
N ASN A 40 5.91 2.33 9.05
CA ASN A 40 6.31 3.47 8.22
C ASN A 40 5.21 3.88 7.23
N PHE A 41 4.50 2.89 6.68
CA PHE A 41 3.35 3.13 5.81
C PHE A 41 2.22 3.84 6.57
N TYR A 42 1.88 3.42 7.79
CA TYR A 42 0.86 4.11 8.60
C TYR A 42 1.24 5.55 8.93
N ILE A 43 2.51 5.81 9.28
CA ILE A 43 3.00 7.16 9.52
C ILE A 43 2.85 8.00 8.25
N SER A 44 3.27 7.47 7.11
CA SER A 44 3.16 8.14 5.81
C SER A 44 1.70 8.40 5.43
N LEU A 45 0.81 7.43 5.68
CA LEU A 45 -0.62 7.55 5.43
C LEU A 45 -1.22 8.67 6.29
N ALA A 46 -0.88 8.73 7.58
CA ALA A 46 -1.34 9.79 8.46
C ALA A 46 -0.90 11.18 7.97
N VAL A 47 0.34 11.31 7.49
CA VAL A 47 0.85 12.56 6.91
C VAL A 47 0.08 12.94 5.65
N VAL A 48 -0.15 12.00 4.72
CA VAL A 48 -0.88 12.27 3.47
C VAL A 48 -2.34 12.62 3.75
N LEU A 49 -3.00 11.96 4.70
CA LEU A 49 -4.37 12.29 5.09
C LEU A 49 -4.47 13.67 5.75
N ALA A 50 -3.48 14.07 6.54
CA ALA A 50 -3.50 15.36 7.24
C ALA A 50 -3.02 16.53 6.39
N ALA A 51 -2.06 16.31 5.48
CA ALA A 51 -1.36 17.38 4.76
C ALA A 51 -1.41 17.23 3.23
N GLY A 52 -2.13 16.25 2.69
CA GLY A 52 -2.14 15.93 1.26
C GLY A 52 -2.54 17.10 0.36
N GLU A 53 -3.57 17.86 0.73
CA GLU A 53 -4.00 19.04 -0.02
C GLU A 53 -2.95 20.15 -0.03
N THR A 54 -2.33 20.42 1.12
CA THR A 54 -1.23 21.40 1.25
C THR A 54 -0.03 20.99 0.39
N ILE A 55 0.32 19.70 0.41
CA ILE A 55 1.41 19.14 -0.40
C ILE A 55 1.07 19.26 -1.89
N TYR A 56 -0.16 18.95 -2.29
CA TYR A 56 -0.63 19.14 -3.67
C TYR A 56 -0.53 20.59 -4.11
N GLY A 57 -1.01 21.54 -3.31
CA GLY A 57 -0.91 22.97 -3.60
C GLY A 57 0.54 23.42 -3.77
N TRP A 58 1.45 22.95 -2.91
CA TRP A 58 2.87 23.26 -3.05
C TRP A 58 3.47 22.68 -4.34
N VAL A 59 3.21 21.41 -4.65
CA VAL A 59 3.72 20.72 -5.85
C VAL A 59 3.17 21.33 -7.14
N ALA A 60 1.89 21.67 -7.18
CA ALA A 60 1.24 22.27 -8.34
C ALA A 60 1.81 23.66 -8.69
N ASN A 61 2.30 24.39 -7.68
CA ASN A 61 2.92 25.70 -7.85
C ASN A 61 4.42 25.64 -8.23
N LEU A 62 5.03 24.45 -8.29
CA LEU A 62 6.40 24.31 -8.76
C LEU A 62 6.47 24.55 -10.27
N GLY A 63 7.30 25.52 -10.69
CA GLY A 63 7.35 25.98 -12.09
C GLY A 63 7.69 24.93 -13.15
N PHE A 64 8.31 23.80 -12.77
CA PHE A 64 8.57 22.68 -13.68
C PHE A 64 7.36 21.74 -13.83
N VAL A 65 6.46 21.70 -12.84
CA VAL A 65 5.25 20.88 -12.85
C VAL A 65 4.15 21.58 -13.64
N SER A 66 3.90 22.85 -13.33
CA SER A 66 2.84 23.67 -13.95
C SER A 66 2.99 23.86 -15.46
N ALA A 67 4.22 23.74 -15.98
CA ALA A 67 4.49 23.96 -17.39
C ALA A 67 4.30 22.71 -18.30
N ARG A 68 4.34 21.49 -17.76
CA ARG A 68 4.44 20.26 -18.60
C ARG A 68 3.77 18.99 -18.06
N LEU A 69 3.38 18.95 -16.79
CA LEU A 69 2.86 17.73 -16.15
C LEU A 69 1.43 17.95 -15.65
N ALA A 70 0.49 17.17 -16.16
CA ALA A 70 -0.87 17.11 -15.62
C ALA A 70 -0.83 16.35 -14.28
N VAL A 71 -0.60 17.09 -13.19
CA VAL A 71 -0.52 16.52 -11.84
C VAL A 71 -1.90 16.54 -11.19
N THR A 72 -2.39 15.35 -10.86
CA THR A 72 -3.67 15.17 -10.15
C THR A 72 -3.44 15.06 -8.64
N PRO A 73 -4.42 15.44 -7.80
CA PRO A 73 -4.35 15.23 -6.35
C PRO A 73 -4.11 13.77 -5.96
N PHE A 74 -4.69 12.84 -6.72
CA PHE A 74 -4.45 11.40 -6.61
C PHE A 74 -2.97 11.05 -6.78
N SER A 75 -2.36 11.48 -7.89
CA SER A 75 -0.96 11.18 -8.19
C SER A 75 -0.01 11.75 -7.13
N VAL A 76 -0.24 12.98 -6.64
CA VAL A 76 0.57 13.56 -5.57
C VAL A 76 0.44 12.74 -4.29
N SER A 77 -0.78 12.43 -3.87
CA SER A 77 -1.01 11.68 -2.62
C SER A 77 -0.33 10.31 -2.64
N VAL A 78 -0.45 9.57 -3.76
CA VAL A 78 0.21 8.27 -3.95
C VAL A 78 1.74 8.42 -3.96
N ILE A 79 2.28 9.36 -4.74
CA ILE A 79 3.74 9.56 -4.82
C ILE A 79 4.29 9.97 -3.46
N THR A 80 3.66 10.91 -2.76
CA THR A 80 4.06 11.33 -1.42
C THR A 80 4.04 10.15 -0.44
N LEU A 81 2.98 9.34 -0.45
CA LEU A 81 2.88 8.14 0.39
C LEU A 81 4.05 7.19 0.17
N PHE A 82 4.36 6.86 -1.08
CA PHE A 82 5.46 5.96 -1.43
C PHE A 82 6.82 6.56 -1.10
N VAL A 83 7.04 7.84 -1.39
CA VAL A 83 8.31 8.54 -1.09
C VAL A 83 8.56 8.57 0.42
N LEU A 84 7.57 8.98 1.22
CA LEU A 84 7.69 8.99 2.68
C LEU A 84 7.93 7.60 3.24
N THR A 85 7.16 6.60 2.79
CA THR A 85 7.32 5.21 3.25
C THR A 85 8.72 4.70 2.93
N THR A 86 9.24 5.00 1.74
CA THR A 86 10.59 4.59 1.32
C THR A 86 11.68 5.27 2.13
N ILE A 87 11.59 6.60 2.33
CA ILE A 87 12.57 7.36 3.13
C ILE A 87 12.60 6.86 4.58
N LEU A 88 11.44 6.63 5.18
CA LEU A 88 11.33 6.08 6.54
C LEU A 88 11.89 4.66 6.61
N SER A 89 11.65 3.85 5.58
CA SER A 89 12.11 2.46 5.52
C SER A 89 13.63 2.33 5.41
N ILE A 90 14.28 3.20 4.61
CA ILE A 90 15.75 3.22 4.50
C ILE A 90 16.40 3.49 5.87
N LYS A 91 15.82 4.38 6.68
CA LYS A 91 16.33 4.66 8.04
C LYS A 91 16.11 3.50 9.02
N SER A 92 15.11 2.65 8.78
CA SER A 92 14.73 1.56 9.69
C SER A 92 15.55 0.27 9.55
N GLU A 93 16.38 0.14 8.51
CA GLU A 93 17.12 -1.10 8.21
C GLU A 93 18.30 -1.40 9.16
N ILE A 94 18.59 -0.55 10.15
CA ILE A 94 19.72 -0.73 11.08
C ILE A 94 19.44 -1.80 12.17
N ALA A 95 18.21 -2.31 12.28
CA ALA A 95 17.86 -3.34 13.26
C ALA A 95 17.86 -4.76 12.66
N GLY A 96 18.98 -5.47 12.83
CA GLY A 96 19.13 -6.95 12.89
C GLY A 96 18.27 -7.81 11.96
N LEU A 97 18.92 -8.38 10.92
CA LEU A 97 18.41 -9.50 10.13
C LEU A 97 18.31 -10.78 10.99
N ASP A 98 17.27 -10.90 11.79
CA ASP A 98 16.96 -12.16 12.47
C ASP A 98 16.25 -13.08 11.48
N SER A 99 16.97 -14.08 10.97
CA SER A 99 16.47 -15.11 10.05
C SER A 99 15.60 -16.12 10.81
N GLY A 100 14.47 -15.66 11.34
CA GLY A 100 13.58 -16.48 12.14
C GLY A 100 13.08 -17.73 11.38
N GLY A 101 12.83 -18.82 12.11
CA GLY A 101 12.36 -20.10 11.57
C GLY A 101 11.04 -20.05 10.78
N THR A 102 10.55 -21.20 10.31
CA THR A 102 9.38 -21.33 9.41
C THR A 102 8.15 -20.52 9.82
N ILE A 103 7.87 -20.40 11.13
CA ILE A 103 6.76 -19.60 11.66
C ILE A 103 6.93 -18.10 11.35
N SER A 104 8.17 -17.57 11.37
CA SER A 104 8.46 -16.17 11.06
C SER A 104 8.16 -15.86 9.59
N LYS A 105 8.48 -16.78 8.68
CA LYS A 105 8.22 -16.66 7.23
C LYS A 105 6.73 -16.69 6.93
N MET A 106 5.99 -17.59 7.57
CA MET A 106 4.52 -17.63 7.44
C MET A 106 3.89 -16.31 7.92
N GLN A 107 4.30 -15.80 9.08
CA GLN A 107 3.84 -14.50 9.58
C GLN A 107 4.21 -13.36 8.61
N ALA A 108 5.42 -13.38 8.05
CA ALA A 108 5.83 -12.38 7.06
C ALA A 108 4.96 -12.41 5.80
N GLY A 109 4.54 -13.60 5.34
CA GLY A 109 3.58 -13.74 4.24
C GLY A 109 2.21 -13.15 4.57
N ILE A 110 1.67 -13.40 5.77
CA ILE A 110 0.40 -12.81 6.22
C ILE A 110 0.51 -11.28 6.29
N TYR A 111 1.59 -10.76 6.86
CA TYR A 111 1.85 -9.32 6.88
C TYR A 111 2.01 -8.74 5.46
N GLY A 112 2.60 -9.48 4.52
CA GLY A 112 2.68 -9.08 3.12
C GLY A 112 1.32 -9.02 2.43
N PHE A 113 0.46 -10.01 2.65
CA PHE A 113 -0.91 -10.02 2.13
C PHE A 113 -1.67 -8.79 2.63
N LEU A 114 -1.58 -8.53 3.93
CA LEU A 114 -2.21 -7.37 4.56
C LEU A 114 -1.61 -6.04 4.07
N ALA A 115 -0.29 -5.98 3.89
CA ALA A 115 0.39 -4.81 3.31
C ALA A 115 -0.07 -4.55 1.87
N ALA A 116 -0.20 -5.58 1.05
CA ALA A 116 -0.66 -5.46 -0.33
C ALA A 116 -2.07 -4.87 -0.40
N GLY A 117 -3.00 -5.42 0.39
CA GLY A 117 -4.36 -4.92 0.47
C GLY A 117 -4.45 -3.51 1.03
N LEU A 118 -3.63 -3.17 2.04
CA LEU A 118 -3.55 -1.82 2.58
C LEU A 118 -3.04 -0.81 1.53
N VAL A 119 -1.95 -1.12 0.82
CA VAL A 119 -1.38 -0.25 -0.21
C VAL A 119 -2.39 -0.01 -1.33
N LEU A 120 -2.99 -1.09 -1.86
CA LEU A 120 -3.96 -0.98 -2.94
C LEU A 120 -5.23 -0.25 -2.49
N SER A 121 -5.80 -0.60 -1.34
CA SER A 121 -7.00 0.06 -0.83
C SER A 121 -6.77 1.54 -0.57
N THR A 122 -5.58 1.92 -0.09
CA THR A 122 -5.18 3.33 0.07
C THR A 122 -5.06 4.03 -1.27
N ALA A 123 -4.42 3.40 -2.27
CA ALA A 123 -4.32 3.98 -3.61
C ALA A 123 -5.72 4.21 -4.21
N PHE A 124 -6.61 3.22 -4.12
CA PHE A 124 -7.98 3.37 -4.59
C PHE A 124 -8.81 4.38 -3.78
N HIS A 125 -8.52 4.55 -2.49
CA HIS A 125 -9.17 5.56 -1.65
C HIS A 125 -8.82 6.99 -2.08
N PHE A 126 -7.63 7.21 -2.63
CA PHE A 126 -7.23 8.51 -3.19
C PHE A 126 -7.77 8.76 -4.61
N MET A 127 -8.33 7.75 -5.27
CA MET A 127 -8.98 7.94 -6.57
C MET A 127 -10.38 8.54 -6.40
N SER A 128 -10.82 9.29 -7.40
CA SER A 128 -12.22 9.72 -7.46
C SER A 128 -13.16 8.53 -7.70
N ASP A 129 -14.39 8.61 -7.22
CA ASP A 129 -15.40 7.56 -7.43
C ASP A 129 -15.62 7.27 -8.92
N ALA A 130 -15.63 8.31 -9.76
CA ALA A 130 -15.78 8.17 -11.21
C ALA A 130 -14.63 7.37 -11.84
N SER A 131 -13.38 7.64 -11.44
CA SER A 131 -12.21 6.90 -11.92
C SER A 131 -12.23 5.45 -11.46
N ARG A 132 -12.73 5.18 -10.26
CA ARG A 132 -12.81 3.84 -9.70
C ARG A 132 -13.89 2.99 -10.36
N ILE A 133 -15.06 3.57 -10.64
CA ILE A 133 -16.15 2.89 -11.36
C ILE A 133 -15.70 2.53 -12.78
N ALA A 134 -14.87 3.35 -13.42
CA ALA A 134 -14.35 3.08 -14.76
C ALA A 134 -13.37 1.89 -14.84
N LEU A 135 -12.85 1.38 -13.72
CA LEU A 135 -11.97 0.20 -13.68
C LEU A 135 -12.74 -1.11 -13.91
N ASP A 136 -14.04 -1.14 -13.61
CA ASP A 136 -14.96 -2.28 -13.79
C ASP A 136 -14.34 -3.65 -13.39
N SER A 137 -13.91 -3.78 -12.13
CA SER A 137 -13.18 -4.96 -11.63
C SER A 137 -13.73 -5.46 -10.30
N ASN A 138 -13.94 -6.78 -10.19
CA ASN A 138 -14.44 -7.42 -8.97
C ASN A 138 -13.45 -7.30 -7.82
N PHE A 139 -12.15 -7.52 -8.10
CA PHE A 139 -11.11 -7.42 -7.07
C PHE A 139 -10.89 -5.98 -6.62
N VAL A 140 -10.92 -5.01 -7.53
CA VAL A 140 -10.86 -3.58 -7.17
C VAL A 140 -12.02 -3.23 -6.24
N ASN A 141 -13.23 -3.69 -6.54
CA ASN A 141 -14.40 -3.43 -5.70
C ASN A 141 -14.26 -4.01 -4.29
N ILE A 142 -13.73 -5.22 -4.15
CA ILE A 142 -13.45 -5.82 -2.83
C ILE A 142 -12.37 -5.02 -2.09
N VAL A 143 -11.21 -4.82 -2.71
CA VAL A 143 -10.06 -4.19 -2.04
C VAL A 143 -10.37 -2.76 -1.63
N ALA A 144 -10.98 -1.99 -2.53
CA ALA A 144 -11.29 -0.60 -2.28
C ALA A 144 -12.61 -0.41 -1.49
N GLY A 145 -13.51 -1.39 -1.50
CA GLY A 145 -14.78 -1.34 -0.76
C GLY A 145 -14.60 -1.54 0.74
N TYR A 146 -13.54 -2.26 1.12
CA TYR A 146 -13.24 -2.58 2.51
C TYR A 146 -12.00 -1.84 3.03
N PHE A 147 -11.79 -0.58 2.63
CA PHE A 147 -10.63 0.23 3.04
C PHE A 147 -10.37 0.18 4.55
N VAL A 148 -11.40 0.41 5.37
CA VAL A 148 -11.29 0.39 6.84
C VAL A 148 -10.79 -0.97 7.36
N ILE A 149 -11.22 -2.08 6.76
CA ILE A 149 -10.77 -3.42 7.15
C ILE A 149 -9.29 -3.58 6.85
N TRP A 150 -8.83 -3.14 5.67
CA TRP A 150 -7.42 -3.21 5.28
C TRP A 150 -6.52 -2.31 6.14
N VAL A 151 -7.03 -1.18 6.63
CA VAL A 151 -6.33 -0.28 7.56
C VAL A 151 -6.25 -0.87 8.97
N ILE A 152 -7.28 -1.56 9.45
CA ILE A 152 -7.33 -2.03 10.84
C ILE A 152 -6.71 -3.44 10.99
N ALA A 153 -6.88 -4.32 10.00
CA ALA A 153 -6.45 -5.71 10.09
C ALA A 153 -4.95 -5.90 10.44
N PRO A 154 -3.99 -5.15 9.86
CA PRO A 154 -2.58 -5.30 10.22
C PRO A 154 -2.32 -4.88 11.67
N ILE A 155 -3.03 -3.87 12.18
CA ILE A 155 -2.91 -3.39 13.57
C ILE A 155 -3.39 -4.47 14.55
N ILE A 156 -4.58 -5.05 14.29
CA ILE A 156 -5.11 -6.14 15.10
C ILE A 156 -4.12 -7.32 15.13
N LEU A 157 -3.54 -7.69 13.98
CA LEU A 157 -2.58 -8.78 13.92
C LEU A 157 -1.28 -8.47 14.69
N MET A 158 -0.77 -7.24 14.61
CA MET A 158 0.40 -6.81 15.39
C MET A 158 0.14 -6.91 16.89
N ILE A 159 -1.02 -6.45 17.34
CA ILE A 159 -1.44 -6.53 18.75
C ILE A 159 -1.57 -8.00 19.18
N ALA A 160 -2.30 -8.81 18.41
CA ALA A 160 -2.52 -10.22 18.73
C ALA A 160 -1.20 -11.01 18.81
N THR A 161 -0.28 -10.80 17.86
CA THR A 161 1.01 -11.49 17.84
C THR A 161 1.99 -10.99 18.92
N SER A 162 1.78 -9.79 19.47
CA SER A 162 2.56 -9.26 20.60
C SER A 162 2.30 -10.05 21.89
N PHE A 163 1.05 -10.42 22.16
CA PHE A 163 0.69 -11.18 23.35
C PHE A 163 1.14 -12.65 23.30
N ILE A 164 1.16 -13.26 22.11
CA ILE A 164 1.55 -14.67 21.93
C ILE A 164 3.03 -14.90 22.22
N LYS A 165 3.89 -13.89 22.03
CA LYS A 165 5.35 -14.02 22.23
C LYS A 165 5.78 -13.99 23.71
N LYS A 166 4.84 -13.74 24.63
CA LYS A 166 5.10 -13.54 26.07
C LYS A 166 4.74 -14.75 26.95
N ILE A 167 4.30 -15.86 26.34
CA ILE A 167 4.04 -17.17 26.97
C ILE A 167 5.07 -18.15 26.42
#